data_AF-A0A6A4WRD4-F1
#
_entry.id   AF-A0A6A4WRD4-F1
#
_cell.length_a   1.000
_cell.length_b   1.000
_cell.length_c   1.000
_cell.angle_alpha   90.00
_cell.angle_beta   90.00
_cell.angle_gamma   90.00
#
_symmetry.space_group_name_H-M   'P 1'
#
loop_
_entity.id
_entity.type
_entity.pdbx_description
1 polymer ?
#
loop_
_entity_poly.entity_id
_entity_poly.type
_entity_poly.pdbx_seq_one_letter_code
_entity_poly.pdbx_strand_id
1 'polypeptide(L)'
;MLVTSEPETDDEYRLPVGQCRPGPADGRLLDSGRSGDSEAVEERLNGVHLDAASVKSAATSGSSGSGGGAAAGGEDATDGDGDITATLEWKDQQKHIFVLSESGKPVYSRHGSEEQLVTLSGVMQALVSFVQDSGDSLRALRTGDRTIAFLSRPPLILVAVSRGPENVHQLNVQLFHVYYQILSVVTKSQLTRISEQRRNFDFRKLVSGAERFLDQLVAAVDARPDYLLQAVQCLRLEQAARDAVVSAVQSVCSKIKDLVFALLISGDRLISLVRIRSHYLHPTDYHIVCNIVTSTESFKTVEGWIPICLPKFDSRWVPAPAEAAPGDCYSDSGRH
;
A
#
# COMPACT_ATOMS: atom_id res chain seq x y z
N MET A 1 16.93 -5.28 8.19
CA MET A 1 15.52 -5.61 8.47
C MET A 1 15.28 -7.07 8.16
N LEU A 2 14.60 -7.79 9.06
CA LEU A 2 14.16 -9.16 8.85
C LEU A 2 12.64 -9.15 8.67
N VAL A 3 12.13 -9.88 7.68
CA VAL A 3 10.70 -10.04 7.41
C VAL A 3 10.36 -11.51 7.58
N THR A 4 9.54 -11.79 8.59
CA THR A 4 9.01 -13.11 8.91
C THR A 4 7.54 -13.16 8.51
N SER A 5 7.05 -14.32 8.06
CA SER A 5 5.61 -14.56 7.95
C SER A 5 5.06 -14.99 9.32
N GLU A 6 3.81 -14.63 9.64
CA GLU A 6 3.12 -15.32 10.73
C GLU A 6 2.97 -16.81 10.36
N PRO A 7 3.10 -17.73 11.34
CA PRO A 7 2.82 -19.14 11.09
C PRO A 7 1.35 -19.28 10.68
N GLU A 8 1.11 -19.81 9.49
CA GLU A 8 -0.23 -20.26 9.11
C GLU A 8 -0.64 -21.32 10.15
N THR A 9 -1.73 -21.09 10.89
CA THR A 9 -2.39 -22.16 11.63
C THR A 9 -2.93 -23.14 10.59
N ASP A 10 -2.12 -24.14 10.26
CA ASP A 10 -2.51 -25.29 9.44
C ASP A 10 -3.61 -26.06 10.19
N ASP A 11 -4.87 -25.73 9.93
CA ASP A 11 -5.99 -26.63 10.13
C ASP A 11 -7.01 -26.41 9.01
N GLU A 12 -7.28 -27.49 8.27
CA GLU A 12 -8.29 -27.66 7.23
C GLU A 12 -8.32 -26.63 6.10
N TYR A 13 -7.66 -26.94 4.97
CA TYR A 13 -8.20 -26.87 3.60
C TYR A 13 -7.06 -27.15 2.59
N ARG A 14 -6.48 -28.35 2.68
CA ARG A 14 -5.63 -28.87 1.60
C ARG A 14 -6.53 -29.42 0.51
N LEU A 15 -7.06 -28.56 -0.36
CA LEU A 15 -7.63 -29.03 -1.62
C LEU A 15 -6.48 -29.56 -2.50
N PRO A 16 -6.55 -30.80 -3.00
CA PRO A 16 -5.46 -31.39 -3.77
C PRO A 16 -5.28 -30.64 -5.09
N VAL A 17 -4.04 -30.23 -5.35
CA VAL A 17 -3.59 -29.69 -6.64
C VAL A 17 -3.87 -30.75 -7.71
N GLY A 18 -4.85 -30.46 -8.57
CA GLY A 18 -5.23 -31.31 -9.69
C GLY A 18 -4.07 -31.50 -10.66
N GLN A 19 -3.54 -32.73 -10.71
CA GLN A 19 -2.75 -33.20 -11.83
C GLN A 19 -3.70 -33.41 -13.02
N CYS A 20 -3.52 -32.63 -14.07
CA CYS A 20 -4.12 -32.91 -15.37
C CYS A 20 -3.57 -34.24 -15.92
N ARG A 21 -4.45 -35.23 -16.13
CA ARG A 21 -4.40 -36.20 -17.25
C ARG A 21 -5.76 -36.92 -17.39
N PRO A 22 -6.06 -37.45 -18.60
CA PRO A 22 -7.40 -37.40 -19.21
C PRO A 22 -8.38 -38.47 -18.71
N GLY A 23 -9.69 -38.18 -18.85
CA GLY A 23 -10.81 -39.11 -18.59
C GLY A 23 -10.83 -40.34 -19.51
N PRO A 24 -11.79 -41.29 -19.36
CA PRO A 24 -13.25 -41.00 -19.39
C PRO A 24 -14.16 -41.88 -18.47
N ALA A 25 -15.45 -41.48 -18.39
CA ALA A 25 -16.67 -42.21 -17.96
C ALA A 25 -16.68 -42.80 -16.52
N ASP A 26 -17.74 -42.76 -15.72
CA ASP A 26 -19.14 -43.05 -16.00
C ASP A 26 -20.03 -42.70 -14.78
N GLY A 27 -21.33 -42.49 -15.02
CA GLY A 27 -22.49 -42.75 -14.15
C GLY A 27 -22.55 -42.45 -12.63
N ARG A 28 -23.54 -41.61 -12.29
CA ARG A 28 -24.60 -41.76 -11.24
C ARG A 28 -24.60 -40.87 -9.98
N LEU A 29 -25.79 -40.28 -9.80
CA LEU A 29 -26.49 -39.76 -8.63
C LEU A 29 -26.10 -40.39 -7.27
N LEU A 30 -26.20 -39.59 -6.19
CA LEU A 30 -27.24 -39.74 -5.16
C LEU A 30 -27.38 -38.48 -4.28
N ASP A 31 -28.62 -38.25 -3.89
CA ASP A 31 -29.22 -37.18 -3.08
C ASP A 31 -29.20 -37.51 -1.57
N SER A 32 -29.58 -36.50 -0.77
CA SER A 32 -30.26 -36.50 0.54
C SER A 32 -29.48 -35.91 1.72
N GLY A 33 -30.07 -34.84 2.28
CA GLY A 33 -29.46 -33.94 3.27
C GLY A 33 -29.85 -34.16 4.73
N ARG A 34 -29.62 -33.14 5.56
CA ARG A 34 -30.48 -32.78 6.70
C ARG A 34 -30.07 -31.44 7.32
N SER A 35 -31.10 -30.74 7.77
CA SER A 35 -31.16 -29.52 8.58
C SER A 35 -30.81 -29.74 10.06
N GLY A 36 -30.38 -28.66 10.72
CA GLY A 36 -30.16 -28.52 12.18
C GLY A 36 -28.66 -28.33 12.48
N ASP A 37 -28.17 -27.35 13.23
CA ASP A 37 -28.79 -26.38 14.14
C ASP A 37 -27.95 -25.09 14.13
N SER A 38 -28.64 -23.96 14.20
CA SER A 38 -28.07 -22.62 14.32
C SER A 38 -28.20 -22.22 15.79
N GLU A 39 -27.11 -22.27 16.57
CA GLU A 39 -26.88 -21.53 17.83
C GLU A 39 -25.62 -22.07 18.53
N ALA A 40 -24.40 -21.72 18.05
CA ALA A 40 -23.14 -21.91 18.82
C ALA A 40 -21.87 -21.26 18.22
N VAL A 41 -21.95 -20.28 17.30
CA VAL A 41 -20.74 -19.78 16.58
C VAL A 41 -20.44 -18.30 16.81
N GLU A 42 -21.03 -17.66 17.81
CA GLU A 42 -20.90 -16.20 18.01
C GLU A 42 -19.81 -15.76 19.01
N GLU A 43 -19.03 -16.66 19.61
CA GLU A 43 -18.10 -16.28 20.69
C GLU A 43 -16.62 -16.59 20.48
N ARG A 44 -16.19 -17.01 19.28
CA ARG A 44 -14.78 -17.40 19.04
C ARG A 44 -14.02 -16.61 17.96
N LEU A 45 -14.60 -15.55 17.39
CA LEU A 45 -13.94 -14.73 16.35
C LEU A 45 -13.35 -13.40 16.83
N ASN A 46 -13.36 -13.12 18.14
CA ASN A 46 -12.71 -11.93 18.73
C ASN A 46 -11.19 -12.04 18.94
N GLY A 47 -10.55 -13.11 18.45
CA GLY A 47 -9.16 -13.45 18.80
C GLY A 47 -8.05 -12.98 17.87
N VAL A 48 -8.32 -12.51 16.64
CA VAL A 48 -7.25 -12.07 15.72
C VAL A 48 -7.12 -10.55 15.77
N HIS A 49 -6.46 -10.08 16.83
CA HIS A 49 -6.03 -8.69 16.97
C HIS A 49 -4.74 -8.52 16.16
N LEU A 50 -4.86 -8.12 14.88
CA LEU A 50 -3.73 -7.54 14.15
C LEU A 50 -3.38 -6.22 14.87
N ASP A 51 -2.25 -6.18 15.56
CA ASP A 51 -1.80 -5.03 16.35
C ASP A 51 -1.37 -3.85 15.45
N ALA A 52 -2.34 -3.22 14.80
CA ALA A 52 -2.21 -1.92 14.14
C ALA A 52 -1.70 -0.84 15.12
N ALA A 53 -1.85 -1.05 16.43
CA ALA A 53 -1.28 -0.22 17.49
C ALA A 53 0.25 -0.15 17.43
N SER A 54 0.93 -1.21 16.99
CA SER A 54 2.40 -1.24 16.94
C SER A 54 2.95 -0.42 15.76
N VAL A 55 2.30 -0.48 14.58
CA VAL A 55 2.59 0.41 13.44
C VAL A 55 2.34 1.87 13.82
N LYS A 56 1.21 2.13 14.49
CA LYS A 56 0.86 3.46 14.98
C LYS A 56 1.86 3.98 16.01
N SER A 57 2.32 3.14 16.95
CA SER A 57 3.33 3.53 17.95
C SER A 57 4.68 3.84 17.30
N ALA A 58 5.09 3.09 16.27
CA ALA A 58 6.33 3.37 15.55
C ALA A 58 6.27 4.71 14.82
N ALA A 59 5.12 5.00 14.19
CA ALA A 59 4.93 6.22 13.44
C ALA A 59 4.65 7.47 14.32
N THR A 60 4.15 7.28 15.55
CA THR A 60 3.89 8.36 16.54
C THR A 60 5.03 8.62 17.54
N SER A 61 6.10 7.82 17.53
CA SER A 61 7.23 7.90 18.48
C SER A 61 8.14 9.16 18.37
N GLY A 62 7.66 10.24 17.75
CA GLY A 62 8.44 11.44 17.41
C GLY A 62 7.97 12.77 18.02
N SER A 63 7.15 12.77 19.08
CA SER A 63 6.74 14.02 19.75
C SER A 63 6.86 13.92 21.28
N SER A 64 8.08 14.06 21.81
CA SER A 64 8.30 14.66 23.13
C SER A 64 9.76 15.10 23.28
N GLY A 65 9.98 16.42 23.41
CA GLY A 65 11.31 17.00 23.57
C GLY A 65 11.27 18.53 23.68
N SER A 66 10.87 19.02 24.86
CA SER A 66 10.95 20.43 25.27
C SER A 66 12.39 20.82 25.59
N GLY A 67 12.83 21.99 25.12
CA GLY A 67 14.10 22.63 25.49
C GLY A 67 14.08 24.09 25.04
N GLY A 68 13.84 25.00 25.99
CA GLY A 68 13.50 26.40 25.74
C GLY A 68 14.65 27.31 25.30
N GLY A 69 14.24 28.38 24.61
CA GLY A 69 15.01 29.59 24.36
C GLY A 69 14.05 30.72 24.04
N ALA A 70 13.85 31.64 24.98
CA ALA A 70 13.00 32.81 24.81
C ALA A 70 13.73 33.91 24.03
N ALA A 71 13.06 34.52 23.03
CA ALA A 71 12.98 35.98 22.86
C ALA A 71 12.15 36.38 21.62
N ALA A 72 11.22 37.31 21.87
CA ALA A 72 10.76 38.42 21.02
C ALA A 72 9.89 38.14 19.77
N GLY A 73 8.57 38.34 19.95
CA GLY A 73 7.85 39.44 19.30
C GLY A 73 7.52 39.29 17.80
N GLY A 74 6.27 38.92 17.52
CA GLY A 74 5.68 38.95 16.18
C GLY A 74 4.30 38.32 16.20
N GLU A 75 3.32 39.06 16.70
CA GLU A 75 1.90 38.75 16.56
C GLU A 75 1.51 38.84 15.07
N ASP A 76 1.20 37.71 14.44
CA ASP A 76 0.07 37.61 13.50
C ASP A 76 -0.24 36.12 13.22
N ALA A 77 -1.00 35.50 14.11
CA ALA A 77 -1.66 34.23 13.84
C ALA A 77 -3.12 34.55 13.51
N THR A 78 -3.41 34.85 12.24
CA THR A 78 -4.79 34.87 11.76
C THR A 78 -5.30 33.44 11.77
N ASP A 79 -6.09 33.14 12.80
CA ASP A 79 -6.98 31.98 12.89
C ASP A 79 -8.06 32.15 11.80
N GLY A 80 -7.69 31.77 10.58
CA GLY A 80 -8.50 31.99 9.38
C GLY A 80 -9.36 30.77 9.09
N ASP A 81 -10.63 30.82 9.50
CA ASP A 81 -11.76 30.04 8.97
C ASP A 81 -12.04 30.41 7.50
N GLY A 82 -10.99 30.42 6.67
CA GLY A 82 -11.05 30.71 5.25
C GLY A 82 -11.01 29.42 4.45
N ASP A 83 -11.82 29.33 3.40
CA ASP A 83 -11.77 28.22 2.45
C ASP A 83 -10.37 28.11 1.83
N ILE A 84 -9.58 27.13 2.29
CA ILE A 84 -8.21 26.91 1.82
C ILE A 84 -8.16 26.68 0.32
N THR A 85 -9.22 26.10 -0.26
CA THR A 85 -9.31 25.85 -1.70
C THR A 85 -9.45 27.13 -2.51
N ALA A 86 -9.75 28.27 -1.86
CA ALA A 86 -9.78 29.59 -2.48
C ALA A 86 -8.39 30.26 -2.53
N THR A 87 -7.45 29.85 -1.67
CA THR A 87 -6.11 30.46 -1.56
C THR A 87 -5.24 30.16 -2.79
N LEU A 88 -4.43 31.14 -3.20
CA LEU A 88 -3.47 30.96 -4.30
C LEU A 88 -2.38 29.96 -3.92
N GLU A 89 -1.91 30.01 -2.67
CA GLU A 89 -0.87 29.10 -2.16
C GLU A 89 -1.24 27.62 -2.32
N TRP A 90 -2.50 27.25 -2.02
CA TRP A 90 -2.96 25.89 -2.23
C TRP A 90 -3.17 25.58 -3.71
N LYS A 91 -3.76 26.49 -4.50
CA LYS A 91 -4.02 26.26 -5.94
C LYS A 91 -2.76 26.15 -6.79
N ASP A 92 -1.69 26.82 -6.39
CA ASP A 92 -0.42 26.90 -7.11
C ASP A 92 0.52 25.74 -6.79
N GLN A 93 0.14 24.84 -5.88
CA GLN A 93 0.85 23.57 -5.70
C GLN A 93 0.92 22.83 -7.04
N GLN A 94 2.11 22.31 -7.35
CA GLN A 94 2.35 21.59 -8.60
C GLN A 94 1.54 20.30 -8.70
N LYS A 95 1.26 19.68 -7.55
CA LYS A 95 0.55 18.42 -7.46
C LYS A 95 -0.25 18.28 -6.17
N HIS A 96 -1.49 17.83 -6.29
CA HIS A 96 -2.28 17.35 -5.17
C HIS A 96 -2.52 15.85 -5.29
N ILE A 97 -2.49 15.16 -4.15
CA ILE A 97 -2.93 13.78 -4.01
C ILE A 97 -4.04 13.76 -2.97
N PHE A 98 -5.15 13.12 -3.32
CA PHE A 98 -6.30 12.91 -2.45
C PHE A 98 -6.60 11.42 -2.37
N VAL A 99 -7.02 10.99 -1.19
CA VAL A 99 -7.65 9.69 -0.95
C VAL A 99 -8.97 9.96 -0.27
N LEU A 100 -10.05 9.37 -0.78
CA LEU A 100 -11.39 9.49 -0.23
C LEU A 100 -12.08 8.13 -0.23
N SER A 101 -13.12 7.97 0.58
CA SER A 101 -13.98 6.79 0.54
C SER A 101 -14.95 6.83 -0.64
N GLU A 102 -15.58 5.70 -0.96
CA GLU A 102 -16.68 5.65 -1.93
C GLU A 102 -17.90 6.51 -1.55
N SER A 103 -18.01 6.89 -0.27
CA SER A 103 -19.01 7.85 0.23
C SER A 103 -18.56 9.31 0.15
N GLY A 104 -17.41 9.60 -0.46
CA GLY A 104 -16.91 10.96 -0.67
C GLY A 104 -16.22 11.58 0.54
N LYS A 105 -15.98 10.80 1.60
CA LYS A 105 -15.30 11.30 2.81
C LYS A 105 -13.80 11.33 2.58
N PRO A 106 -13.10 12.45 2.81
CA PRO A 106 -11.66 12.51 2.68
C PRO A 106 -10.98 11.60 3.72
N VAL A 107 -9.93 10.91 3.29
CA VAL A 107 -9.13 9.96 4.07
C VAL A 107 -7.70 10.48 4.23
N TYR A 108 -7.14 11.08 3.18
CA TYR A 108 -5.82 11.71 3.18
C TYR A 108 -5.76 12.81 2.13
N SER A 109 -5.10 13.91 2.44
CA SER A 109 -4.70 14.94 1.48
C SER A 109 -3.26 15.38 1.67
N ARG A 110 -2.50 15.47 0.56
CA ARG A 110 -1.10 15.98 0.59
C ARG A 110 -1.01 17.42 1.10
N HIS A 111 -2.02 18.24 0.81
CA HIS A 111 -2.05 19.67 1.14
C HIS A 111 -3.42 20.07 1.64
N GLY A 112 -3.45 20.82 2.74
CA GLY A 112 -4.69 21.15 3.46
C GLY A 112 -5.15 20.02 4.37
N SER A 113 -6.11 20.32 5.25
CA SER A 113 -6.70 19.29 6.11
C SER A 113 -7.89 18.61 5.43
N GLU A 114 -8.10 17.33 5.75
CA GLU A 114 -9.23 16.57 5.22
C GLU A 114 -10.57 17.23 5.58
N GLU A 115 -10.65 17.91 6.73
CA GLU A 115 -11.87 18.59 7.20
C GLU A 115 -12.27 19.75 6.29
N GLN A 116 -11.29 20.50 5.79
CA GLN A 116 -11.53 21.61 4.85
C GLN A 116 -11.90 21.11 3.45
N LEU A 117 -11.52 19.87 3.10
CA LEU A 117 -11.63 19.33 1.75
C LEU A 117 -12.84 18.40 1.54
N VAL A 118 -13.78 18.38 2.48
CA VAL A 118 -15.00 17.55 2.41
C VAL A 118 -15.83 17.87 1.17
N THR A 119 -16.07 19.16 0.89
CA THR A 119 -16.87 19.59 -0.27
C THR A 119 -16.22 19.17 -1.58
N LEU A 120 -14.90 19.37 -1.72
CA LEU A 120 -14.15 18.97 -2.91
C LEU A 120 -14.15 17.46 -3.10
N SER A 121 -13.99 16.69 -2.01
CA SER A 121 -14.05 15.23 -2.04
C SER A 121 -15.42 14.71 -2.50
N GLY A 122 -16.50 15.36 -2.05
CA GLY A 122 -17.85 15.09 -2.53
C GLY A 122 -18.01 15.31 -4.03
N VAL A 123 -17.41 16.38 -4.58
CA VAL A 123 -17.42 16.63 -6.03
C VAL A 123 -16.64 15.55 -6.79
N MET A 124 -15.44 15.17 -6.31
CA MET A 124 -14.65 14.10 -6.94
C MET A 124 -15.40 12.77 -6.94
N GLN A 125 -16.05 12.42 -5.84
CA GLN A 125 -16.86 11.20 -5.73
C GLN A 125 -18.05 11.25 -6.70
N ALA A 126 -18.77 12.38 -6.78
CA ALA A 126 -19.91 12.53 -7.68
C ALA A 126 -19.52 12.35 -9.15
N LEU A 127 -18.35 12.86 -9.55
CA LEU A 127 -17.81 12.64 -10.90
C LEU A 127 -17.54 11.16 -11.18
N VAL A 128 -16.92 10.45 -10.23
CA VAL A 128 -16.65 9.01 -10.35
C VAL A 128 -17.95 8.22 -10.44
N SER A 129 -18.91 8.49 -9.54
CA SER A 129 -20.20 7.80 -9.53
C SER A 129 -21.02 8.04 -10.79
N PHE A 130 -21.06 9.27 -11.31
CA PHE A 130 -21.77 9.58 -12.55
C PHE A 130 -21.29 8.73 -13.74
N VAL A 131 -19.98 8.53 -13.86
CA VAL A 131 -19.40 7.70 -14.94
C VAL A 131 -19.64 6.21 -14.67
N GLN A 132 -19.53 5.77 -13.41
CA GLN A 132 -19.81 4.39 -13.00
C GLN A 132 -21.26 3.97 -13.27
N ASP A 133 -22.22 4.87 -13.05
CA ASP A 133 -23.64 4.62 -13.33
C ASP A 133 -23.92 4.40 -14.83
N SER A 134 -23.03 4.90 -15.71
CA SER A 134 -23.07 4.63 -17.16
C SER A 134 -22.40 3.31 -17.56
N GLY A 135 -21.85 2.55 -16.61
CA GLY A 135 -21.13 1.29 -16.84
C GLY A 135 -19.68 1.47 -17.27
N ASP A 136 -19.10 2.66 -17.12
CA ASP A 136 -17.71 2.97 -17.46
C ASP A 136 -16.89 3.38 -16.20
N SER A 137 -15.60 3.62 -16.35
CA SER A 137 -14.69 4.01 -15.28
C SER A 137 -14.00 5.33 -15.61
N LEU A 138 -14.15 6.31 -14.70
CA LEU A 138 -13.43 7.58 -14.83
C LEU A 138 -11.93 7.33 -14.58
N ARG A 139 -11.11 7.43 -15.64
CA ARG A 139 -9.65 7.26 -15.53
C ARG A 139 -8.91 8.58 -15.37
N ALA A 140 -9.29 9.59 -16.14
CA ALA A 140 -8.67 10.91 -16.07
C ALA A 140 -9.54 12.01 -16.70
N LEU A 141 -9.31 13.24 -16.26
CA LEU A 141 -9.80 14.48 -16.87
C LEU A 141 -8.59 15.36 -17.24
N ARG A 142 -8.65 16.05 -18.37
CA ARG A 142 -7.62 17.02 -18.78
C ARG A 142 -8.28 18.39 -18.93
N THR A 143 -7.76 19.38 -18.23
CA THR A 143 -8.30 20.74 -18.24
C THR A 143 -7.16 21.74 -18.28
N GLY A 144 -7.04 22.50 -19.38
CA GLY A 144 -5.97 23.47 -19.58
C GLY A 144 -4.58 22.86 -19.37
N ASP A 145 -3.87 23.36 -18.35
CA ASP A 145 -2.53 22.92 -17.93
C ASP A 145 -2.55 21.82 -16.86
N ARG A 146 -3.71 21.24 -16.55
CA ARG A 146 -3.88 20.24 -15.49
C ARG A 146 -4.32 18.88 -16.05
N THR A 147 -3.69 17.84 -15.52
CA THR A 147 -4.14 16.45 -15.68
C THR A 147 -4.63 15.94 -14.33
N ILE A 148 -5.86 15.45 -14.30
CA ILE A 148 -6.48 14.85 -13.12
C ILE A 148 -6.62 13.35 -13.39
N ALA A 149 -5.91 12.50 -12.65
CA ALA A 149 -6.03 11.05 -12.75
C ALA A 149 -6.83 10.49 -11.59
N PHE A 150 -7.64 9.48 -11.85
CA PHE A 150 -8.50 8.80 -10.87
C PHE A 150 -8.15 7.31 -10.82
N LEU A 151 -8.08 6.77 -9.60
CA LEU A 151 -7.87 5.35 -9.33
C LEU A 151 -8.95 4.87 -8.35
N SER A 152 -9.96 4.18 -8.87
CA SER A 152 -11.02 3.58 -8.05
C SER A 152 -10.62 2.17 -7.60
N ARG A 153 -10.44 1.99 -6.29
CA ARG A 153 -10.09 0.71 -5.63
C ARG A 153 -10.95 0.55 -4.37
N PRO A 154 -12.18 0.04 -4.50
CA PRO A 154 -13.12 -0.05 -3.39
C PRO A 154 -12.47 -0.63 -2.13
N PRO A 155 -12.68 0.01 -0.95
CA PRO A 155 -13.58 1.13 -0.68
C PRO A 155 -12.98 2.54 -0.85
N LEU A 156 -11.84 2.66 -1.55
CA LEU A 156 -11.11 3.91 -1.72
C LEU A 156 -11.16 4.42 -3.15
N ILE A 157 -11.20 5.73 -3.30
CA ILE A 157 -10.97 6.45 -4.55
C ILE A 157 -9.76 7.34 -4.32
N LEU A 158 -8.74 7.22 -5.17
CA LEU A 158 -7.55 8.04 -5.13
C LEU A 158 -7.51 8.97 -6.34
N VAL A 159 -7.10 10.21 -6.12
CA VAL A 159 -7.10 11.25 -7.16
C VAL A 159 -5.77 12.00 -7.13
N ALA A 160 -5.15 12.14 -8.29
CA ALA A 160 -3.96 12.98 -8.48
C ALA A 160 -4.32 14.15 -9.41
N VAL A 161 -4.04 15.38 -8.98
CA VAL A 161 -4.14 16.58 -9.81
C VAL A 161 -2.72 17.09 -10.02
N SER A 162 -2.23 17.10 -11.26
CA SER A 162 -0.87 17.57 -11.58
C SER A 162 -0.88 18.66 -12.65
N ARG A 163 -0.04 19.68 -12.45
CA ARG A 163 0.35 20.70 -13.44
C ARG A 163 1.65 20.34 -14.18
N GLY A 164 2.30 19.25 -13.76
CA GLY A 164 3.58 18.81 -14.26
C GLY A 164 3.50 18.14 -15.64
N PRO A 165 4.66 17.73 -16.20
CA PRO A 165 4.74 17.07 -17.51
C PRO A 165 4.25 15.61 -17.48
N GLU A 166 3.69 15.16 -16.36
CA GLU A 166 3.37 13.76 -16.12
C GLU A 166 2.13 13.34 -16.91
N ASN A 167 2.23 12.20 -17.58
CA ASN A 167 1.09 11.61 -18.24
C ASN A 167 0.19 10.83 -17.25
N VAL A 168 -1.01 10.47 -17.70
CA VAL A 168 -2.00 9.74 -16.89
C VAL A 168 -1.45 8.41 -16.36
N HIS A 169 -0.60 7.72 -17.11
CA HIS A 169 0.01 6.46 -16.66
C HIS A 169 0.99 6.70 -15.51
N GLN A 170 1.85 7.71 -15.62
CA GLN A 170 2.78 8.09 -14.55
C GLN A 170 2.03 8.45 -13.29
N LEU A 171 0.97 9.28 -13.37
CA LEU A 171 0.12 9.60 -12.23
C LEU A 171 -0.54 8.36 -11.62
N ASN A 172 -1.03 7.43 -12.44
CA ASN A 172 -1.58 6.16 -11.97
C ASN A 172 -0.56 5.33 -11.18
N VAL A 173 0.70 5.27 -11.63
CA VAL A 173 1.77 4.60 -10.87
C VAL A 173 1.93 5.22 -9.48
N GLN A 174 1.84 6.55 -9.35
CA GLN A 174 1.91 7.23 -8.06
C GLN A 174 0.71 6.88 -7.17
N LEU A 175 -0.50 6.92 -7.74
CA LEU A 175 -1.72 6.52 -7.04
C LEU A 175 -1.64 5.07 -6.56
N PHE A 176 -1.08 4.16 -7.35
CA PHE A 176 -0.85 2.78 -6.90
C PHE A 176 0.14 2.69 -5.74
N HIS A 177 1.21 3.48 -5.72
CA HIS A 177 2.13 3.50 -4.58
C HIS A 177 1.42 3.96 -3.31
N VAL A 178 0.62 5.03 -3.39
CA VAL A 178 -0.18 5.52 -2.25
C VAL A 178 -1.16 4.45 -1.79
N TYR A 179 -1.88 3.81 -2.70
CA TYR A 179 -2.79 2.71 -2.38
C TYR A 179 -2.09 1.54 -1.69
N TYR A 180 -0.94 1.10 -2.20
CA TYR A 180 -0.21 -0.02 -1.61
C TYR A 180 0.43 0.35 -0.27
N GLN A 181 0.83 1.60 -0.06
CA GLN A 181 1.28 2.08 1.24
C GLN A 181 0.15 2.12 2.28
N ILE A 182 -1.08 2.45 1.87
CA ILE A 182 -2.25 2.29 2.76
C ILE A 182 -2.44 0.82 3.09
N LEU A 183 -2.38 -0.07 2.10
CA LEU A 183 -2.55 -1.51 2.31
C LEU A 183 -1.45 -2.15 3.18
N SER A 184 -0.27 -1.54 3.26
CA SER A 184 0.81 -2.04 4.12
C SER A 184 0.55 -1.77 5.60
N VAL A 185 -0.25 -0.75 5.91
CA VAL A 185 -0.64 -0.35 7.27
C VAL A 185 -2.00 -0.96 7.64
N VAL A 186 -2.94 -0.91 6.69
CA VAL A 186 -4.32 -1.37 6.84
C VAL A 186 -4.53 -2.49 5.86
N THR A 187 -4.51 -3.73 6.36
CA THR A 187 -4.56 -4.91 5.50
C THR A 187 -5.81 -4.88 4.59
N LYS A 188 -5.72 -5.48 3.40
CA LYS A 188 -6.86 -5.53 2.47
C LYS A 188 -8.10 -6.19 3.11
N SER A 189 -7.90 -7.24 3.89
CA SER A 189 -8.97 -7.94 4.60
C SER A 189 -9.65 -7.05 5.65
N GLN A 190 -8.88 -6.28 6.42
CA GLN A 190 -9.44 -5.30 7.35
C GLN A 190 -10.24 -4.21 6.62
N LEU A 191 -9.66 -3.67 5.54
CA LEU A 191 -10.29 -2.61 4.75
C LEU A 191 -11.63 -3.07 4.16
N THR A 192 -11.67 -4.29 3.62
CA THR A 192 -12.87 -4.92 3.05
C THR A 192 -13.92 -5.18 4.13
N ARG A 193 -13.52 -5.85 5.22
CA ARG A 193 -14.42 -6.18 6.34
C ARG A 193 -15.08 -4.93 6.94
N ILE A 194 -14.30 -3.86 7.13
CA ILE A 194 -14.83 -2.60 7.68
C ILE A 194 -15.83 -1.95 6.72
N SER A 195 -15.55 -1.97 5.42
CA SER A 195 -16.47 -1.44 4.41
C SER A 195 -17.81 -2.19 4.42
N GLU A 196 -17.77 -3.52 4.44
CA GLU A 196 -18.95 -4.39 4.40
C GLU A 196 -19.80 -4.26 5.67
N GLN A 197 -19.17 -4.24 6.84
CA GLN A 197 -19.86 -4.19 8.13
C GLN A 197 -20.30 -2.78 8.52
N ARG A 198 -19.59 -1.75 8.07
CA ARG A 198 -19.78 -0.35 8.51
C ARG A 198 -19.73 0.61 7.33
N ARG A 199 -20.82 0.67 6.56
CA ARG A 199 -20.97 1.55 5.38
C ARG A 199 -20.60 3.03 5.60
N ASN A 200 -20.75 3.54 6.83
CA ASN A 200 -20.48 4.95 7.18
C ASN A 200 -19.18 5.15 7.98
N PHE A 201 -18.30 4.15 8.03
CA PHE A 201 -17.05 4.24 8.77
C PHE A 201 -16.15 5.38 8.28
N ASP A 202 -15.41 6.01 9.20
CA ASP A 202 -14.46 7.06 8.90
C ASP A 202 -13.06 6.46 8.70
N PHE A 203 -12.67 6.27 7.44
CA PHE A 203 -11.40 5.63 7.06
C PHE A 203 -10.16 6.45 7.48
N ARG A 204 -10.30 7.74 7.83
CA ARG A 204 -9.19 8.54 8.42
C ARG A 204 -8.63 7.85 9.67
N LYS A 205 -9.49 7.18 10.45
CA LYS A 205 -9.08 6.47 11.67
C LYS A 205 -8.13 5.28 11.42
N LEU A 206 -8.11 4.75 10.19
CA LEU A 206 -7.23 3.63 9.83
C LEU A 206 -5.84 4.10 9.44
N VAL A 207 -5.76 5.22 8.72
CA VAL A 207 -4.49 5.85 8.35
C VAL A 207 -3.95 6.78 9.44
N SER A 208 -4.75 7.04 10.49
CA SER A 208 -4.32 7.86 11.61
C SER A 208 -3.07 7.29 12.29
N GLY A 209 -2.06 8.16 12.43
CA GLY A 209 -0.72 7.82 12.88
C GLY A 209 0.22 7.38 11.77
N ALA A 210 -0.27 7.07 10.56
CA ALA A 210 0.55 6.64 9.41
C ALA A 210 0.63 7.70 8.29
N GLU A 211 0.12 8.91 8.53
CA GLU A 211 0.10 10.03 7.58
C GLU A 211 1.52 10.35 7.10
N ARG A 212 2.49 10.32 8.03
CA ARG A 212 3.90 10.54 7.73
C ARG A 212 4.42 9.59 6.65
N PHE A 213 3.98 8.34 6.62
CA PHE A 213 4.40 7.39 5.58
C PHE A 213 3.88 7.80 4.21
N LEU A 214 2.65 8.33 4.13
CA LEU A 214 2.07 8.81 2.89
C LEU A 214 2.76 10.10 2.42
N ASP A 215 3.03 11.04 3.34
CA ASP A 215 3.72 12.29 3.01
C ASP A 215 5.14 12.04 2.47
N GLN A 216 5.91 11.19 3.17
CA GLN A 216 7.25 10.83 2.74
C GLN A 216 7.24 10.04 1.43
N LEU A 217 6.25 9.15 1.24
CA LEU A 217 6.11 8.40 -0.01
C LEU A 217 5.84 9.34 -1.19
N VAL A 218 4.88 10.25 -1.06
CA VAL A 218 4.50 11.16 -2.15
C VAL A 218 5.68 12.07 -2.49
N ALA A 219 6.42 12.56 -1.50
CA ALA A 219 7.65 13.31 -1.73
C ALA A 219 8.74 12.46 -2.43
N ALA A 220 8.91 11.19 -2.02
CA ALA A 220 9.90 10.29 -2.63
C ALA A 220 9.56 9.94 -4.08
N VAL A 221 8.29 9.71 -4.38
CA VAL A 221 7.78 9.42 -5.73
C VAL A 221 8.01 10.59 -6.69
N ASP A 222 7.90 11.83 -6.21
CA ASP A 222 8.20 13.04 -6.99
C ASP A 222 9.70 13.20 -7.25
N ALA A 223 10.52 12.91 -6.23
CA ALA A 223 11.96 13.17 -6.28
C ALA A 223 12.74 12.06 -7.01
N ARG A 224 12.18 10.85 -7.13
CA ARG A 224 12.95 9.68 -7.52
C ARG A 224 12.32 8.86 -8.66
N PRO A 225 13.10 8.54 -9.70
CA PRO A 225 12.59 7.82 -10.87
C PRO A 225 12.37 6.33 -10.60
N ASP A 226 12.97 5.75 -9.56
CA ASP A 226 12.90 4.31 -9.32
C ASP A 226 11.50 3.84 -8.92
N TYR A 227 10.72 4.70 -8.26
CA TYR A 227 9.28 4.48 -8.03
C TYR A 227 8.52 4.36 -9.35
N LEU A 228 8.73 5.31 -10.27
CA LEU A 228 8.07 5.31 -11.57
C LEU A 228 8.48 4.08 -12.40
N LEU A 229 9.77 3.75 -12.39
CA LEU A 229 10.33 2.61 -13.11
C LEU A 229 10.03 1.27 -12.43
N GLN A 230 9.43 1.28 -11.23
CA GLN A 230 9.25 0.10 -10.38
C GLN A 230 10.56 -0.69 -10.25
N ALA A 231 11.65 0.01 -10.00
CA ALA A 231 13.00 -0.53 -9.96
C ALA A 231 13.58 -0.48 -8.55
N VAL A 232 14.48 -1.41 -8.24
CA VAL A 232 15.24 -1.42 -6.99
C VAL A 232 16.61 -0.80 -7.23
N GLN A 233 16.93 0.26 -6.50
CA GLN A 233 18.26 0.85 -6.55
C GLN A 233 19.23 0.08 -5.67
N CYS A 234 20.29 -0.50 -6.26
CA CYS A 234 21.32 -1.19 -5.51
C CYS A 234 22.49 -0.26 -5.16
N LEU A 235 23.08 -0.42 -3.98
CA LEU A 235 24.34 0.24 -3.63
C LEU A 235 25.48 -0.45 -4.39
N ARG A 236 26.28 0.33 -5.14
CA ARG A 236 27.48 -0.18 -5.80
C ARG A 236 28.56 -0.43 -4.75
N LEU A 237 29.11 -1.64 -4.75
CA LEU A 237 30.15 -2.12 -3.85
C LEU A 237 31.12 -2.98 -4.66
N GLU A 238 32.37 -3.04 -4.23
CA GLU A 238 33.34 -3.99 -4.75
C GLU A 238 32.86 -5.43 -4.52
N GLN A 239 33.14 -6.32 -5.47
CA GLN A 239 32.66 -7.70 -5.46
C GLN A 239 33.06 -8.42 -4.16
N ALA A 240 34.34 -8.31 -3.75
CA ALA A 240 34.84 -8.94 -2.53
C ALA A 240 34.09 -8.45 -1.27
N ALA A 241 33.81 -7.15 -1.17
CA ALA A 241 33.03 -6.58 -0.06
C ALA A 241 31.58 -7.06 -0.09
N ARG A 242 30.95 -7.13 -1.27
CA ARG A 242 29.58 -7.64 -1.41
C ARG A 242 29.50 -9.11 -0.99
N ASP A 243 30.44 -9.94 -1.41
CA ASP A 243 30.46 -11.37 -1.09
C ASP A 243 30.65 -11.60 0.42
N ALA A 244 31.54 -10.83 1.06
CA ALA A 244 31.72 -10.86 2.50
C ALA A 244 30.44 -10.49 3.26
N VAL A 245 29.76 -9.42 2.85
CA VAL A 245 28.49 -8.98 3.44
C VAL A 245 27.39 -10.03 3.25
N VAL A 246 27.23 -10.56 2.04
CA VAL A 246 26.21 -11.57 1.74
C VAL A 246 26.45 -12.83 2.57
N SER A 247 27.70 -13.31 2.65
CA SER A 247 28.06 -14.49 3.43
C SER A 247 27.77 -14.29 4.93
N ALA A 248 28.13 -13.12 5.48
CA ALA A 248 27.85 -12.78 6.87
C ALA A 248 26.34 -12.78 7.17
N VAL A 249 25.55 -12.09 6.34
CA VAL A 249 24.08 -12.03 6.50
C VAL A 249 23.46 -13.42 6.38
N GLN A 250 23.87 -14.23 5.39
CA GLN A 250 23.38 -15.60 5.22
C GLN A 250 23.66 -16.48 6.43
N SER A 251 24.86 -16.38 7.03
CA SER A 251 25.25 -17.18 8.19
C SER A 251 24.40 -16.94 9.45
N VAL A 252 23.87 -15.71 9.58
CA VAL A 252 22.95 -15.33 10.66
C VAL A 252 21.53 -15.77 10.29
N CYS A 253 21.10 -15.46 9.08
CA CYS A 253 19.75 -15.74 8.59
C CYS A 253 19.40 -17.23 8.57
N SER A 254 20.36 -18.11 8.29
CA SER A 254 20.13 -19.57 8.26
C SER A 254 19.73 -20.17 9.62
N LYS A 255 19.91 -19.42 10.71
CA LYS A 255 19.57 -19.84 12.07
C LYS A 255 18.18 -19.38 12.51
N ILE A 256 17.54 -18.49 11.74
CA ILE A 256 16.25 -17.88 12.07
C ILE A 256 15.16 -18.71 11.39
N LYS A 257 14.25 -19.26 12.20
CA LYS A 257 13.07 -19.98 11.68
C LYS A 257 12.09 -18.99 11.06
N ASP A 258 11.35 -19.44 10.05
CA ASP A 258 10.27 -18.69 9.40
C ASP A 258 10.68 -17.33 8.80
N LEU A 259 11.98 -17.17 8.51
CA LEU A 259 12.51 -16.00 7.82
C LEU A 259 12.20 -16.09 6.33
N VAL A 260 11.48 -15.11 5.81
CA VAL A 260 11.13 -15.02 4.38
C VAL A 260 12.15 -14.15 3.65
N PHE A 261 12.40 -12.94 4.16
CA PHE A 261 13.34 -11.99 3.59
C PHE A 261 14.24 -11.40 4.68
N ALA A 262 15.51 -11.18 4.34
CA ALA A 262 16.40 -10.30 5.09
C ALA A 262 16.99 -9.26 4.15
N LEU A 263 16.77 -7.99 4.48
CA LEU A 263 17.21 -6.84 3.71
C LEU A 263 18.28 -6.09 4.48
N LEU A 264 19.41 -5.88 3.83
CA LEU A 264 20.42 -4.91 4.24
C LEU A 264 20.36 -3.71 3.30
N ILE A 265 20.05 -2.54 3.85
CA ILE A 265 19.76 -1.32 3.11
C ILE A 265 20.65 -0.20 3.67
N SER A 266 21.13 0.70 2.81
CA SER A 266 21.77 1.95 3.20
C SER A 266 21.00 3.11 2.58
N GLY A 267 20.37 3.92 3.43
CA GLY A 267 19.37 4.91 3.00
C GLY A 267 18.20 4.21 2.31
N ASP A 268 18.15 4.34 0.99
CA ASP A 268 17.16 3.76 0.09
C ASP A 268 17.71 2.69 -0.86
N ARG A 269 18.99 2.34 -0.71
CA ARG A 269 19.70 1.44 -1.64
C ARG A 269 19.89 0.07 -1.05
N LEU A 270 19.56 -0.95 -1.84
CA LEU A 270 19.73 -2.34 -1.47
C LEU A 270 21.22 -2.73 -1.53
N ILE A 271 21.74 -3.24 -0.42
CA ILE A 271 23.07 -3.83 -0.35
C ILE A 271 22.99 -5.34 -0.60
N SER A 272 22.12 -6.01 0.15
CA SER A 272 21.94 -7.46 0.11
C SER A 272 20.49 -7.84 0.41
N LEU A 273 19.98 -8.83 -0.32
CA LEU A 273 18.70 -9.48 -0.09
C LEU A 273 18.94 -10.98 0.06
N VAL A 274 18.70 -11.51 1.26
CA VAL A 274 18.60 -12.95 1.50
C VAL A 274 17.13 -13.32 1.51
N ARG A 275 16.77 -14.43 0.85
CA ARG A 275 15.39 -14.89 0.75
C ARG A 275 15.31 -16.40 0.61
N ILE A 276 14.18 -16.97 0.98
CA ILE A 276 13.84 -18.34 0.58
C ILE A 276 13.58 -18.41 -0.93
N ARG A 277 14.10 -19.45 -1.59
CA ARG A 277 14.18 -19.51 -3.07
C ARG A 277 12.84 -19.35 -3.79
N SER A 278 11.74 -19.78 -3.16
CA SER A 278 10.40 -19.75 -3.76
C SER A 278 9.72 -18.37 -3.72
N HIS A 279 10.33 -17.38 -3.07
CA HIS A 279 9.69 -16.10 -2.81
C HIS A 279 10.45 -14.95 -3.47
N TYR A 280 9.69 -14.04 -4.07
CA TYR A 280 10.19 -12.84 -4.72
C TYR A 280 9.65 -11.62 -3.99
N LEU A 281 10.52 -10.64 -3.73
CA LEU A 281 10.10 -9.35 -3.19
C LEU A 281 9.88 -8.39 -4.36
N HIS A 282 8.63 -7.94 -4.54
CA HIS A 282 8.29 -7.00 -5.60
C HIS A 282 8.94 -5.62 -5.35
N PRO A 283 9.39 -4.88 -6.38
CA PRO A 283 9.97 -3.55 -6.20
C PRO A 283 9.06 -2.58 -5.42
N THR A 284 7.76 -2.58 -5.69
CA THR A 284 6.77 -1.80 -4.90
C THR A 284 6.78 -2.16 -3.41
N ASP A 285 6.86 -3.44 -3.06
CA ASP A 285 6.93 -3.88 -1.66
C ASP A 285 8.28 -3.49 -1.02
N TYR A 286 9.37 -3.54 -1.80
CA TYR A 286 10.66 -3.00 -1.38
C TYR A 286 10.59 -1.50 -1.09
N HIS A 287 9.91 -0.72 -1.95
CA HIS A 287 9.73 0.72 -1.75
C HIS A 287 8.92 1.03 -0.49
N ILE A 288 7.86 0.26 -0.23
CA ILE A 288 7.06 0.35 1.01
C ILE A 288 7.95 0.09 2.22
N VAL A 289 8.72 -0.99 2.21
CA VAL A 289 9.66 -1.34 3.29
C VAL A 289 10.66 -0.21 3.53
N CYS A 290 11.29 0.30 2.47
CA CYS A 290 12.24 1.40 2.59
C CYS A 290 11.58 2.64 3.18
N ASN A 291 10.41 3.02 2.66
CA ASN A 291 9.69 4.21 3.09
C ASN A 291 9.30 4.12 4.57
N ILE A 292 8.79 2.98 5.04
CA ILE A 292 8.45 2.76 6.46
C ILE A 292 9.71 2.88 7.32
N VAL A 293 10.81 2.21 6.93
CA VAL A 293 12.06 2.22 7.71
C VAL A 293 12.65 3.62 7.79
N THR A 294 12.73 4.34 6.67
CA THR A 294 13.31 5.69 6.64
C THR A 294 12.42 6.73 7.34
N SER A 295 11.11 6.49 7.36
CA SER A 295 10.13 7.38 8.02
C SER A 295 9.95 7.09 9.51
N THR A 296 10.52 6.00 10.03
CA THR A 296 10.44 5.63 11.45
C THR A 296 11.71 6.07 12.18
N GLU A 297 11.61 7.09 13.03
CA GLU A 297 12.78 7.67 13.73
C GLU A 297 13.37 6.74 14.78
N SER A 298 12.53 6.01 15.51
CA SER A 298 12.96 5.12 16.61
C SER A 298 13.91 4.01 16.14
N PHE A 299 13.81 3.58 14.88
CA PHE A 299 14.70 2.59 14.28
C PHE A 299 16.14 3.08 14.08
N LYS A 300 16.39 4.40 14.17
CA LYS A 300 17.74 4.95 14.05
C LYS A 300 18.59 4.70 15.30
N THR A 301 17.95 4.52 16.45
CA THR A 301 18.62 4.45 17.75
C THR A 301 18.44 3.11 18.44
N VAL A 302 17.36 2.38 18.14
CA VAL A 302 17.02 1.12 18.81
C VAL A 302 16.55 0.09 17.78
N GLU A 303 16.83 -1.19 18.04
CA GLU A 303 16.21 -2.30 17.33
C GLU A 303 14.69 -2.30 17.60
N GLY A 304 13.87 -2.48 16.56
CA GLY A 304 12.43 -2.49 16.72
C GLY A 304 11.72 -3.37 15.72
N TRP A 305 10.45 -3.65 16.02
CA TRP A 305 9.58 -4.55 15.29
C TRP A 305 8.30 -3.82 14.91
N ILE A 306 7.90 -3.91 13.64
CA ILE A 306 6.65 -3.35 13.13
C ILE A 306 5.94 -4.41 12.29
N PRO A 307 4.65 -4.70 12.57
CA PRO A 307 3.87 -5.55 11.68
C PRO A 307 3.59 -4.78 10.39
N ILE A 308 3.94 -5.35 9.24
CA ILE A 308 3.69 -4.74 7.93
C ILE A 308 3.03 -5.74 7.00
N CYS A 309 2.13 -5.25 6.16
CA CYS A 309 1.66 -6.02 5.02
C CYS A 309 2.49 -5.69 3.78
N LEU A 310 2.82 -6.70 2.99
CA LEU A 310 3.49 -6.58 1.70
C LEU A 310 2.46 -6.91 0.60
N PRO A 311 1.78 -5.90 0.01
CA PRO A 311 0.59 -6.13 -0.80
C PRO A 311 0.82 -6.94 -2.07
N LYS A 312 2.05 -6.93 -2.63
CA LYS A 312 2.38 -7.72 -3.83
C LYS A 312 2.93 -9.11 -3.48
N PHE A 313 3.42 -9.30 -2.26
CA PHE A 313 3.83 -10.59 -1.73
C PHE A 313 2.63 -11.47 -1.37
N ASP A 314 1.65 -10.90 -0.66
CA ASP A 314 0.39 -11.58 -0.31
C ASP A 314 -0.66 -11.43 -1.42
N SER A 315 -0.28 -11.73 -2.67
CA SER A 315 -1.13 -11.53 -3.84
C SER A 315 -2.18 -12.62 -4.05
N ARG A 316 -2.40 -13.52 -3.07
CA ARG A 316 -3.48 -14.53 -3.15
C ARG A 316 -4.87 -13.91 -3.36
N TRP A 317 -4.99 -12.59 -3.21
CA TRP A 317 -6.26 -11.87 -3.20
C TRP A 317 -6.31 -10.63 -4.10
N VAL A 318 -5.29 -10.31 -4.89
CA VAL A 318 -5.32 -9.14 -5.81
C VAL A 318 -5.56 -9.67 -7.23
N PRO A 319 -6.73 -9.43 -7.85
CA PRO A 319 -6.91 -9.72 -9.27
C PRO A 319 -5.81 -8.98 -10.04
N ALA A 320 -5.11 -9.72 -10.90
CA ALA A 320 -4.21 -9.10 -11.87
C ALA A 320 -4.99 -8.00 -12.63
N PRO A 321 -4.37 -6.87 -12.96
CA PRO A 321 -5.00 -5.92 -13.87
C PRO A 321 -5.42 -6.67 -15.13
N ALA A 322 -6.69 -6.52 -15.52
CA ALA A 322 -7.24 -7.12 -16.72
C ALA A 322 -6.68 -6.42 -17.96
N GLU A 323 -5.39 -6.59 -18.22
CA GLU A 323 -4.66 -6.12 -19.41
C GLU A 323 -3.28 -6.80 -19.46
N ALA A 324 -3.30 -8.13 -19.53
CA ALA A 324 -2.18 -8.92 -20.03
C ALA A 324 -2.78 -10.14 -20.73
N ALA A 325 -3.36 -9.91 -21.91
CA ALA A 325 -3.54 -11.00 -22.86
C ALA A 325 -2.15 -11.61 -23.11
N PRO A 326 -1.96 -12.92 -23.00
CA PRO A 326 -0.69 -13.54 -23.33
C PRO A 326 -0.42 -13.30 -24.82
N GLY A 327 0.51 -12.39 -25.09
CA GLY A 327 1.07 -12.21 -26.42
C GLY A 327 1.73 -13.51 -26.84
N ASP A 328 1.42 -13.92 -28.07
CA ASP A 328 1.98 -15.08 -28.75
C ASP A 328 3.51 -15.10 -28.60
N CYS A 329 4.00 -16.04 -27.79
CA CYS A 329 5.39 -16.47 -27.85
C CYS A 329 5.60 -17.13 -29.22
N TYR A 330 6.15 -16.37 -30.16
CA TYR A 330 6.73 -16.91 -31.40
C TYR A 330 7.73 -18.01 -31.01
N SER A 331 7.33 -19.25 -31.24
CA SER A 331 8.23 -20.39 -31.18
C SER A 331 8.93 -20.50 -32.53
N ASP A 332 10.11 -19.91 -32.61
CA ASP A 332 11.08 -20.23 -33.64
C ASP A 332 11.49 -21.70 -33.47
N SER A 333 10.86 -22.56 -34.26
CA SER A 333 11.22 -23.96 -34.37
C SER A 333 11.97 -24.17 -35.68
N GLY A 334 13.28 -23.90 -35.63
CA GLY A 334 14.21 -24.41 -36.62
C GLY A 334 14.09 -25.94 -36.70
N ARG A 335 13.87 -26.44 -37.92
CA ARG A 335 14.32 -27.77 -38.34
C ARG A 335 14.82 -27.71 -39.77
N HIS A 336 15.91 -28.46 -39.95
CA HIS A 336 16.62 -28.88 -41.15
C HIS A 336 15.84 -28.94 -42.46
#